data_AF-A0A919WV25-F1
#
_entry.id   AF-A0A919WV25-F1
#
_cell.length_a   1.000
_cell.length_b   1.000
_cell.length_c   1.000
_cell.angle_alpha   90.00
_cell.angle_beta   90.00
_cell.angle_gamma   90.00
#
_symmetry.space_group_name_H-M   'P 1'
#
loop_
_entity.id
_entity.type
_entity.pdbx_description
1 polymer ?
#
loop_
_entity_poly.entity_id
_entity_poly.type
_entity_poly.pdbx_seq_one_letter_code
_entity_poly.pdbx_strand_id
1 'polypeptide(L)'
;MKVVVASTEEQVNKLNELIHYIYHSAFPRYFTDQQIAGYIDWKVLHFPEEKEHPLYTLDVAFRAIASLEVIISILDVLPEQKKSSEHQELFKKNVDNLSQSGLFFPFTYQNFLQPKETSFKDTCSMYAKPANQFLI
;
A
#
# COMPACT_ATOMS: atom_id res chain seq x y z
N MET A 1 -33.82 -3.67 3.06
CA MET A 1 -32.66 -4.53 3.37
C MET A 1 -31.67 -4.40 2.22
N LYS A 2 -30.43 -4.00 2.48
CA LYS A 2 -29.36 -4.01 1.47
C LYS A 2 -28.66 -5.35 1.63
N VAL A 3 -28.76 -6.25 0.64
CA VAL A 3 -28.05 -7.53 0.68
C VAL A 3 -26.57 -7.22 0.49
N VAL A 4 -25.78 -7.41 1.55
CA VAL A 4 -24.31 -7.30 1.49
C VAL A 4 -23.75 -8.69 1.30
N VAL A 5 -22.92 -8.84 0.27
CA VAL A 5 -22.24 -10.10 -0.05
C VAL A 5 -20.91 -10.11 0.70
N ALA A 6 -20.61 -11.20 1.40
CA ALA A 6 -19.32 -11.36 2.07
C ALA A 6 -18.19 -11.44 1.04
N SER A 7 -17.03 -10.89 1.38
CA SER A 7 -15.81 -11.00 0.58
C SER A 7 -15.36 -12.45 0.48
N THR A 8 -14.79 -12.84 -0.66
CA THR A 8 -14.20 -14.16 -0.82
C THR A 8 -12.86 -14.27 -0.08
N GLU A 9 -12.44 -15.48 0.28
CA GLU A 9 -11.11 -15.73 0.84
C GLU A 9 -10.00 -15.23 -0.08
N GLU A 10 -10.19 -15.36 -1.39
CA GLU A 10 -9.28 -14.84 -2.41
C GLU A 10 -9.11 -13.32 -2.33
N GLN A 11 -10.19 -12.56 -2.11
CA GLN A 11 -10.12 -11.11 -1.96
C GLN A 11 -9.37 -10.70 -0.68
N VAL A 12 -9.60 -11.41 0.42
CA VAL A 12 -8.88 -11.18 1.69
C VAL A 12 -7.39 -11.49 1.52
N ASN A 13 -7.06 -12.61 0.88
CA ASN A 13 -5.68 -12.99 0.58
C ASN A 13 -5.00 -11.95 -0.33
N LYS A 14 -5.72 -11.44 -1.34
CA LYS A 14 -5.20 -10.41 -2.25
C LYS A 14 -4.89 -9.10 -1.51
N LEU A 15 -5.78 -8.66 -0.62
CA LEU A 15 -5.52 -7.48 0.21
C LEU A 15 -4.27 -7.65 1.05
N ASN A 16 -4.12 -8.79 1.74
CA ASN A 16 -2.93 -9.09 2.53
C ASN A 16 -1.66 -9.12 1.67
N GLU A 17 -1.73 -9.69 0.46
CA GLU A 17 -0.61 -9.71 -0.49
C GLU A 17 -0.19 -8.29 -0.89
N LEU A 18 -1.14 -7.43 -1.24
CA LEU A 18 -0.87 -6.04 -1.65
C LEU A 18 -0.31 -5.21 -0.49
N ILE A 19 -0.86 -5.36 0.72
CA ILE A 19 -0.33 -4.71 1.93
C ILE A 19 1.11 -5.17 2.17
N HIS A 20 1.35 -6.48 2.08
CA HIS A 20 2.70 -7.03 2.22
C HIS A 20 3.65 -6.49 1.16
N TYR A 21 3.23 -6.37 -0.10
CA TYR A 21 4.04 -5.76 -1.17
C TYR A 21 4.38 -4.30 -0.87
N ILE A 22 3.40 -3.53 -0.38
CA ILE A 22 3.64 -2.13 -0.01
C ILE A 22 4.71 -2.04 1.08
N TYR A 23 4.62 -2.83 2.13
CA TYR A 23 5.59 -2.79 3.24
C TYR A 23 6.98 -3.29 2.85
N HIS A 24 7.09 -4.29 1.97
CA HIS A 24 8.37 -4.96 1.68
C HIS A 24 9.01 -4.58 0.35
N SER A 25 8.32 -3.81 -0.49
CA SER A 25 8.79 -3.49 -1.83
C SER A 25 8.56 -2.02 -2.18
N ALA A 26 7.40 -1.44 -1.84
CA ALA A 26 7.13 -0.04 -2.15
C ALA A 26 7.75 0.91 -1.10
N PHE A 27 7.36 0.78 0.18
CA PHE A 27 7.81 1.65 1.27
C PHE A 27 9.33 1.72 1.47
N PRO A 28 10.10 0.62 1.37
CA PRO A 28 11.56 0.68 1.52
C PRO A 28 12.26 1.58 0.50
N ARG A 29 11.60 1.91 -0.63
CA ARG A 29 12.13 2.85 -1.63
C ARG A 29 11.98 4.31 -1.24
N TYR A 30 11.12 4.63 -0.28
CA TYR A 30 10.74 6.00 0.06
C TYR A 30 10.96 6.35 1.54
N PHE A 31 10.97 5.34 2.42
CA PHE A 31 11.05 5.50 3.87
C PHE A 31 12.16 4.64 4.47
N THR A 32 12.69 5.08 5.60
CA THR A 32 13.66 4.30 6.40
C THR A 32 12.96 3.21 7.21
N ASP A 33 13.70 2.17 7.60
CA ASP A 33 13.19 1.06 8.42
C ASP A 33 12.56 1.54 9.75
N GLN A 34 13.12 2.57 10.37
CA GLN A 34 12.54 3.17 11.59
C GLN A 34 11.18 3.82 11.33
N GLN A 35 11.01 4.49 10.19
CA GLN A 35 9.72 5.06 9.80
C GLN A 35 8.70 3.96 9.49
N ILE A 36 9.13 2.91 8.76
CA ILE A 36 8.27 1.77 8.44
C ILE A 36 7.79 1.05 9.70
N ALA A 37 8.69 0.83 10.67
CA ALA A 37 8.33 0.28 11.98
C ALA A 37 7.27 1.14 12.69
N GLY A 38 7.45 2.46 12.70
CA GLY A 38 6.46 3.38 13.26
C GLY A 38 5.11 3.33 12.54
N TYR A 39 5.09 3.08 11.23
CA TYR A 39 3.83 2.94 10.48
C TYR A 39 3.09 1.65 10.83
N ILE A 40 3.81 0.55 11.09
CA ILE A 40 3.23 -0.70 11.59
C ILE A 40 2.59 -0.44 12.95
N ASP A 41 3.29 0.25 13.85
CA ASP A 41 2.77 0.61 15.18
C ASP A 41 1.53 1.52 15.11
N TRP A 42 1.49 2.41 14.11
CA TRP A 42 0.34 3.29 13.84
C TRP A 42 -0.80 2.58 13.08
N LYS A 43 -0.70 1.27 12.85
CA LYS A 43 -1.71 0.47 12.14
C LYS A 43 -2.01 0.98 10.73
N VAL A 44 -1.00 1.54 10.06
CA VAL A 44 -1.12 1.95 8.66
C VAL A 44 -1.35 0.73 7.79
N LEU A 45 -2.38 0.76 6.94
CA LEU A 45 -2.82 -0.39 6.13
C LEU A 45 -3.03 -1.68 6.95
N HIS A 46 -3.40 -1.56 8.23
CA HIS A 46 -3.69 -2.73 9.04
C HIS A 46 -5.01 -3.36 8.58
N PHE A 47 -4.95 -4.63 8.23
CA PHE A 47 -6.15 -5.41 7.95
C PHE A 47 -6.82 -5.82 9.26
N PRO A 48 -8.09 -5.45 9.50
CA PRO A 48 -8.79 -5.73 10.74
C PRO A 48 -9.13 -7.21 10.87
N GLU A 49 -8.98 -7.76 12.08
CA GLU A 49 -9.35 -9.15 12.41
C GLU A 49 -10.87 -9.32 12.62
N GLU A 50 -11.58 -8.21 12.85
CA GLU A 50 -13.02 -8.18 13.10
C GLU A 50 -13.81 -8.48 11.83
N LYS A 51 -14.46 -9.65 11.77
CA LYS A 51 -15.28 -10.08 10.61
C LYS A 51 -16.47 -9.17 10.31
N GLU A 52 -16.85 -8.31 11.25
CA GLU A 52 -17.90 -7.29 11.07
C GLU A 52 -17.39 -6.05 10.32
N HIS A 53 -16.08 -5.94 10.12
CA HIS A 53 -15.47 -4.80 9.46
C HIS A 53 -15.95 -4.70 7.99
N PRO A 54 -16.21 -3.49 7.45
CA PRO A 54 -16.66 -3.29 6.08
C PRO A 54 -15.80 -3.98 5.02
N LEU A 55 -14.50 -4.15 5.25
CA LEU A 55 -13.58 -4.89 4.37
C LEU A 55 -13.96 -6.35 4.13
N TYR A 56 -14.76 -6.97 5.01
CA TYR A 56 -15.32 -8.31 4.78
C TYR A 56 -16.55 -8.29 3.86
N THR A 57 -16.88 -7.15 3.26
CA THR A 57 -17.90 -7.03 2.20
C THR A 57 -17.24 -7.04 0.84
N LEU A 58 -17.79 -7.82 -0.10
CA LEU A 58 -17.24 -8.04 -1.45
C LEU A 58 -16.92 -6.74 -2.19
N ASP A 59 -17.88 -5.80 -2.21
CA ASP A 59 -17.72 -4.52 -2.90
C ASP A 59 -16.63 -3.64 -2.28
N VAL A 60 -16.50 -3.69 -0.96
CA VAL A 60 -15.53 -2.89 -0.21
C VAL A 60 -14.13 -3.48 -0.36
N ALA A 61 -14.02 -4.81 -0.23
CA ALA A 61 -12.77 -5.54 -0.48
C ALA A 61 -12.25 -5.28 -1.89
N PHE A 62 -13.11 -5.41 -2.91
CA PHE A 62 -12.74 -5.16 -4.30
C PHE A 62 -12.28 -3.72 -4.52
N ARG A 63 -12.99 -2.74 -3.95
CA ARG A 63 -12.59 -1.32 -4.03
C ARG A 63 -11.25 -1.06 -3.36
N ALA A 64 -11.00 -1.67 -2.21
CA ALA A 64 -9.73 -1.57 -1.51
C ALA A 64 -8.59 -2.19 -2.32
N ILE A 65 -8.79 -3.37 -2.91
CA ILE A 65 -7.82 -4.04 -3.80
C ILE A 65 -7.46 -3.12 -4.97
N ALA A 66 -8.46 -2.66 -5.73
CA ALA A 66 -8.23 -1.79 -6.88
C ALA A 66 -7.52 -0.49 -6.49
N SER A 67 -7.87 0.08 -5.33
CA SER A 67 -7.23 1.31 -4.85
C SER A 67 -5.77 1.08 -4.46
N LEU A 68 -5.44 -0.05 -3.82
CA LEU A 68 -4.06 -0.43 -3.50
C LEU A 68 -3.25 -0.70 -4.77
N GLU A 69 -3.80 -1.43 -5.75
CA GLU A 69 -3.11 -1.72 -7.02
C GLU A 69 -2.77 -0.46 -7.79
N VAL A 70 -3.69 0.50 -7.85
CA VAL A 70 -3.42 1.79 -8.50
C VAL A 70 -2.34 2.57 -7.74
N ILE A 71 -2.40 2.61 -6.41
CA ILE A 71 -1.36 3.26 -5.59
C ILE A 71 0.00 2.61 -5.84
N ILE A 72 0.08 1.28 -5.80
CA ILE A 72 1.30 0.51 -6.10
C ILE A 72 1.83 0.85 -7.50
N SER A 73 0.96 0.82 -8.52
CA SER A 73 1.34 1.13 -9.91
C SER A 73 1.91 2.54 -10.03
N ILE A 74 1.28 3.53 -9.37
CA ILE A 74 1.78 4.91 -9.33
C ILE A 74 3.14 4.98 -8.64
N LEU A 75 3.32 4.27 -7.52
CA LEU A 75 4.59 4.22 -6.77
C LEU A 75 5.69 3.49 -7.53
N ASP A 76 5.37 2.55 -8.40
CA ASP A 76 6.36 1.82 -9.22
C ASP A 76 6.86 2.67 -10.40
N VAL A 77 6.00 3.51 -11.01
CA VAL A 77 6.39 4.39 -12.14
C VAL A 77 6.89 5.77 -11.70
N LEU A 78 6.65 6.16 -10.45
CA LEU A 78 7.04 7.46 -9.89
C LEU A 78 8.54 7.80 -10.07
N PRO A 79 9.49 6.86 -9.88
CA PRO A 79 10.92 7.16 -10.00
C PRO A 79 11.34 7.53 -11.43
N GLU A 80 10.62 7.06 -12.44
CA GLU A 80 10.98 7.20 -13.86
C GLU A 80 10.22 8.34 -14.57
N GLN A 81 9.06 8.74 -14.04
CA GLN A 81 8.19 9.73 -14.69
C GLN A 81 8.32 11.13 -14.09
N LYS A 82 8.24 12.15 -14.94
CA LYS A 82 8.05 13.53 -14.50
C LYS A 82 6.71 13.64 -13.79
N LYS A 83 6.70 14.37 -12.66
CA LYS A 83 5.51 14.73 -11.86
C LYS A 83 4.32 15.04 -12.78
N SER A 84 3.34 14.13 -12.82
CA SER A 84 2.09 14.33 -13.55
C SER A 84 0.99 14.69 -12.55
N SER A 85 0.26 15.78 -12.82
CA SER A 85 -0.90 16.18 -12.03
C SER A 85 -1.97 15.08 -12.00
N GLU A 86 -2.10 14.32 -13.09
CA GLU A 86 -3.02 13.19 -13.21
C GLU A 86 -2.69 12.07 -12.20
N HIS A 87 -1.41 11.72 -12.04
CA HIS A 87 -1.01 10.71 -11.06
C HIS A 87 -1.25 11.17 -9.62
N GLN A 88 -1.07 12.46 -9.34
CA GLN A 88 -1.38 13.02 -8.03
C GLN A 88 -2.89 12.96 -7.73
N GLU A 89 -3.74 13.27 -8.70
CA GLU A 89 -5.20 13.20 -8.56
C GLU A 89 -5.69 11.76 -8.39
N LEU A 90 -5.18 10.83 -9.21
CA LEU A 90 -5.48 9.41 -9.10
C LEU A 90 -5.02 8.86 -7.75
N PHE A 91 -3.82 9.21 -7.28
CA PHE A 91 -3.32 8.80 -5.98
C PHE A 91 -4.27 9.26 -4.87
N LYS A 92 -4.61 10.57 -4.85
CA LYS A 92 -5.51 11.13 -3.84
C LYS A 92 -6.87 10.42 -3.83
N LYS A 93 -7.48 10.22 -5.00
CA LYS A 93 -8.77 9.53 -5.13
C LYS A 93 -8.72 8.11 -4.56
N ASN A 94 -7.64 7.38 -4.80
CA ASN A 94 -7.48 6.03 -4.28
C ASN A 94 -7.20 5.99 -2.77
N VAL A 95 -6.49 6.99 -2.22
CA VAL A 95 -6.34 7.16 -0.77
C VAL A 95 -7.68 7.45 -0.09
N ASP A 96 -8.52 8.30 -0.70
CA ASP A 96 -9.86 8.58 -0.21
C ASP A 96 -10.74 7.31 -0.22
N ASN A 97 -10.65 6.51 -1.29
CA ASN A 97 -11.34 5.22 -1.38
C ASN A 97 -10.89 4.22 -0.32
N LEU A 98 -9.58 4.14 -0.03
CA LEU A 98 -9.05 3.28 1.02
C LEU A 98 -9.59 3.70 2.39
N SER A 99 -9.59 5.00 2.66
CA SER A 99 -10.13 5.55 3.91
C SER A 99 -11.62 5.21 4.07
N GLN A 100 -12.40 5.31 2.98
CA GLN A 100 -13.81 4.89 2.96
C GLN A 100 -14.01 3.39 3.14
N SER A 101 -13.03 2.56 2.74
CA SER A 101 -13.05 1.11 2.98
C SER A 101 -12.68 0.72 4.42
N GLY A 102 -12.20 1.67 5.23
CA GLY A 102 -11.74 1.45 6.60
C GLY A 102 -10.25 1.14 6.73
N LEU A 103 -9.47 1.27 5.64
CA LEU A 103 -8.01 1.18 5.69
C LEU A 103 -7.41 2.55 5.95
N PHE A 104 -6.54 2.62 6.95
CA PHE A 104 -5.83 3.84 7.29
C PHE A 104 -4.58 4.01 6.41
N PHE A 105 -4.54 5.05 5.57
CA PHE A 105 -3.39 5.37 4.74
C PHE A 105 -3.08 6.88 4.83
N PRO A 106 -2.25 7.32 5.79
CA PRO A 106 -2.02 8.73 6.09
C PRO A 106 -0.93 9.35 5.20
N PHE A 107 -0.85 8.95 3.93
CA PHE A 107 0.16 9.47 3.02
C PHE A 107 -0.44 10.27 1.89
N THR A 108 0.31 11.31 1.50
CA THR A 108 0.02 12.09 0.29
C THR A 108 1.03 11.77 -0.79
N TYR A 109 0.69 12.07 -2.03
CA TYR A 109 1.60 11.93 -3.18
C TYR A 109 2.97 12.59 -2.92
N GLN A 110 3.01 13.71 -2.19
CA GLN A 110 4.25 14.43 -1.87
C GLN A 110 5.21 13.64 -0.98
N ASN A 111 4.70 12.75 -0.13
CA ASN A 111 5.52 11.92 0.76
C ASN A 111 6.43 10.96 -0.02
N PHE A 112 6.11 10.70 -1.29
CA PHE A 112 6.86 9.80 -2.17
C PHE A 112 7.70 10.56 -3.22
N LEU A 113 7.53 11.89 -3.34
CA LEU A 113 8.24 12.71 -4.34
C LEU A 113 9.69 13.03 -3.99
N GLN A 114 10.06 12.89 -2.72
CA GLN A 114 11.44 12.94 -2.29
C GLN A 114 11.79 11.52 -1.86
N PRO A 115 12.44 10.72 -2.72
CA PRO A 115 13.22 9.61 -2.22
C PRO A 115 14.19 10.26 -1.25
N LYS A 116 13.94 10.13 0.06
CA LYS A 116 15.02 10.37 1.01
C LYS A 116 16.11 9.42 0.53
N GLU A 117 17.33 9.93 0.37
CA GLU A 117 18.49 9.07 0.17
C GLU A 117 18.51 8.10 1.35
N THR A 118 17.78 6.99 1.24
CA THR A 118 18.05 5.78 1.96
C THR A 118 19.38 5.39 1.38
N SER A 119 20.41 5.87 2.08
CA SER A 119 21.77 5.42 2.06
C SER A 119 21.82 4.04 1.38
N PHE A 120 22.07 4.01 0.07
CA PHE A 120 22.47 2.78 -0.63
C PHE A 120 23.79 2.25 -0.04
N LYS A 121 24.39 2.99 0.92
CA LYS A 121 25.49 2.61 1.80
C LYS A 121 25.07 1.79 3.02
N ASP A 122 23.80 1.81 3.45
CA ASP A 122 23.29 0.92 4.49
C ASP A 122 22.64 -0.28 3.81
N THR A 123 23.52 -1.16 3.35
CA THR A 123 23.22 -2.46 2.79
C THR A 123 22.20 -3.21 3.66
N CYS A 124 21.03 -3.52 3.08
CA CYS A 124 19.95 -4.34 3.65
C CYS A 124 18.94 -3.55 4.52
N SER A 125 17.91 -2.96 3.89
CA SER A 125 16.66 -2.65 4.61
C SER A 125 16.03 -3.96 5.07
N MET A 126 15.69 -4.07 6.36
CA MET A 126 15.06 -5.25 6.97
C MET A 126 13.73 -5.61 6.29
N TYR A 127 13.09 -4.64 5.65
CA TYR A 127 11.83 -4.79 4.95
C TYR A 127 12.01 -5.03 3.45
N ALA A 128 13.12 -4.59 2.86
CA ALA A 128 13.37 -4.82 1.45
C ALA A 128 13.61 -6.32 1.18
N LYS A 129 12.85 -6.88 0.23
CA LYS A 129 13.12 -8.25 -0.25
C LYS A 129 14.58 -8.34 -0.75
N PRO A 130 15.34 -9.38 -0.37
CA PRO A 130 16.68 -9.57 -0.88
C PRO A 130 16.66 -9.77 -2.40
N ALA A 131 17.49 -9.02 -3.12
CA ALA A 131 17.57 -9.02 -4.58
C ALA A 131 18.11 -10.36 -5.19
N ASN A 132 18.35 -11.38 -4.37
CA ASN A 132 18.99 -12.63 -4.77
C ASN A 132 18.04 -13.71 -5.33
N GLN A 133 16.82 -13.36 -5.75
CA GLN A 133 15.88 -14.33 -6.33
C GLN A 133 15.98 -14.50 -7.86
N PHE A 134 16.92 -13.81 -8.53
CA PHE A 134 17.14 -13.93 -9.99
C PHE A 134 18.55 -14.44 -10.38
N LEU A 135 19.16 -15.31 -9.57
CA LEU A 135 20.31 -16.10 -10.00
C LEU A 135 19.88 -17.55 -10.21
N ILE A 136 19.34 -17.84 -11.40
CA ILE A 136 19.35 -19.18 -11.99
C ILE A 136 19.89 -19.04 -13.40
#